data_AF-A0A318HRS0-F1
#
_entry.id   AF-A0A318HRS0-F1
#
_cell.length_a   1.000
_cell.length_b   1.000
_cell.length_c   1.000
_cell.angle_alpha   90.00
_cell.angle_beta   90.00
_cell.angle_gamma   90.00
#
_symmetry.space_group_name_H-M   'P 1'
#
loop_
_entity.id
_entity.type
_entity.pdbx_description
1 polymer ?
#
loop_
_entity_poly.entity_id
_entity_poly.type
_entity_poly.pdbx_seq_one_letter_code
_entity_poly.pdbx_strand_id
1 'polypeptide(L)' 'MDTMKIARGVYQYTAIDDCSRFRVLAVYPRRNARNTLLFLDRVIEEMPFPIQRTQTDRGGEFFAESV' A
#
# COMPACT_ATOMS: atom_id res chain seq x y z
N MET A 1 -5.20 -2.91 -2.63
CA MET A 1 -3.92 -2.63 -1.96
C MET A 1 -3.72 -3.70 -0.92
N ASP A 2 -2.53 -4.28 -0.90
CA ASP A 2 -2.19 -5.40 -0.03
C ASP A 2 -0.73 -5.32 0.44
N THR A 3 -0.43 -6.01 1.53
CA THR A 3 0.92 -6.15 2.06
C THR A 3 1.33 -7.61 2.22
N MET A 4 2.52 -7.94 1.72
CA MET A 4 3.08 -9.29 1.82
C MET A 4 4.46 -9.24 2.48
N LYS A 5 4.69 -10.11 3.48
CA LYS A 5 6.03 -10.33 4.03
C LYS A 5 6.82 -11.23 3.08
N ILE A 6 7.88 -10.70 2.47
CA ILE A 6 8.72 -11.44 1.52
C ILE A 6 9.99 -12.01 2.18
N ALA A 7 10.48 -11.35 3.24
CA ALA A 7 11.56 -11.85 4.08
C ALA A 7 11.45 -11.29 5.51
N ARG A 8 12.33 -11.72 6.42
CA ARG A 8 12.35 -11.18 7.79
C ARG A 8 12.72 -9.69 7.74
N GLY A 9 11.80 -8.83 8.19
CA GLY A 9 11.99 -7.38 8.15
C GLY A 9 11.88 -6.78 6.75
N VAL A 10 11.23 -7.48 5.81
CA VAL A 10 11.02 -6.98 4.44
C VAL A 10 9.56 -7.21 4.06
N TYR A 11 8.83 -6.11 3.90
CA TYR A 11 7.40 -6.11 3.60
C TYR A 11 7.17 -5.38 2.27
N GLN A 12 6.59 -6.09 1.32
CA GLN A 12 6.19 -5.52 0.03
C GLN A 12 4.77 -4.97 0.14
N TYR A 13 4.61 -3.72 -0.24
CA TYR A 13 3.33 -3.07 -0.42
C TYR A 13 3.00 -3.05 -1.91
N THR A 14 1.76 -3.41 -2.24
CA THR A 14 1.31 -3.50 -3.63
C THR A 14 -0.05 -2.84 -3.80
N ALA A 15 -0.13 -1.90 -4.75
CA ALA A 15 -1.39 -1.37 -5.25
C ALA A 15 -1.54 -1.80 -6.71
N ILE A 16 -2.68 -2.36 -7.05
CA ILE A 16 -3.01 -2.83 -8.39
C ILE A 16 -4.34 -2.21 -8.77
N ASP A 17 -4.40 -1.62 -9.96
CA ASP A 17 -5.67 -1.25 -10.55
C ASP A 17 -6.37 -2.48 -11.17
N ASP A 18 -7.67 -2.60 -10.91
CA ASP A 18 -8.45 -3.78 -11.27
C ASP A 18 -8.62 -3.94 -12.79
N CYS A 19 -8.73 -2.81 -13.51
CA CYS A 19 -8.99 -2.80 -14.95
C CYS A 19 -7.70 -2.96 -15.77
N SER A 20 -6.76 -2.02 -15.61
CA SER A 20 -5.53 -1.94 -16.41
C SER A 20 -4.43 -2.88 -15.94
N ARG A 21 -4.55 -3.41 -14.71
CA ARG A 21 -3.48 -4.13 -14.01
C ARG A 21 -2.19 -3.31 -13.84
N PHE A 22 -2.28 -1.97 -13.91
CA PHE A 22 -1.18 -1.09 -13.54
C PHE A 22 -0.84 -1.28 -12.06
N ARG A 23 0.46 -1.30 -11.74
CA ARG A 23 0.96 -1.66 -10.40
C ARG A 23 1.94 -0.63 -9.89
N VAL A 24 1.72 -0.21 -8.65
CA VAL A 24 2.69 0.53 -7.83
C VAL A 24 3.18 -0.42 -6.75
N LEU A 25 4.50 -0.51 -6.60
CA LEU A 25 5.19 -1.44 -5.70
C LEU A 25 6.20 -0.68 -4.85
N ALA A 26 6.27 -1.01 -3.57
CA ALA A 26 7.30 -0.50 -2.67
C ALA A 26 7.65 -1.54 -1.61
N VAL A 27 8.83 -1.40 -1.01
CA VAL A 27 9.32 -2.28 0.04
C VAL A 27 9.67 -1.46 1.26
N TYR A 28 9.19 -1.89 2.42
CA TYR A 28 9.44 -1.25 3.70
C TYR A 28 9.95 -2.25 4.75
N PRO A 29 10.73 -1.79 5.74
CA PRO A 29 11.28 -2.67 6.78
C PRO A 29 10.24 -3.15 7.80
N ARG A 30 9.07 -2.49 7.87
CA ARG A 30 7.98 -2.80 8.81
C ARG A 30 6.63 -2.59 8.15
N ARG A 31 5.62 -3.33 8.62
CA ARG A 31 4.21 -3.15 8.26
C ARG A 31 3.51 -2.30 9.33
N ASN A 32 3.43 -1.00 9.14
CA ASN A 32 2.83 -0.04 10.08
C ASN A 32 2.16 1.13 9.35
N ALA A 33 1.36 1.91 10.08
CA ALA A 33 0.61 3.07 9.55
C ALA A 33 1.49 4.06 8.78
N ARG A 34 2.66 4.39 9.36
CA ARG A 34 3.59 5.37 8.77
C ARG A 34 4.04 4.94 7.37
N ASN A 35 4.44 3.67 7.22
CA ASN A 35 4.85 3.15 5.92
C ASN A 35 3.67 3.01 4.96
N THR A 36 2.48 2.70 5.47
CA THR A 36 1.24 2.70 4.66
C THR A 36 0.93 4.09 4.10
N LEU A 37 1.08 5.17 4.88
CA LEU A 37 0.86 6.54 4.41
C LEU A 37 1.89 6.93 3.35
N LEU A 38 3.18 6.65 3.59
CA LEU A 38 4.24 6.90 2.61
C LEU A 38 4.00 6.13 1.31
N PHE A 39 3.46 4.91 1.40
CA PHE A 39 3.10 4.14 0.22
C PHE A 39 1.90 4.75 -0.51
N LEU A 40 0.89 5.21 0.23
CA LEU A 40 -0.28 5.86 -0.35
C LEU A 40 0.09 7.14 -1.11
N ASP A 41 0.99 7.96 -0.57
CA ASP A 41 1.51 9.15 -1.27
C ASP A 41 2.13 8.77 -2.62
N ARG A 42 2.94 7.70 -2.64
CA ARG A 42 3.54 7.18 -3.87
C ARG A 42 2.50 6.65 -4.86
N VAL A 43 1.45 5.99 -4.37
CA VAL A 43 0.35 5.51 -5.23
C VAL A 43 -0.40 6.69 -5.86
N ILE A 44 -0.63 7.78 -5.12
CA ILE A 44 -1.26 9.00 -5.64
C ILE A 44 -0.38 9.68 -6.69
N GLU A 45 0.94 9.72 -6.48
CA GLU A 45 1.90 10.32 -7.41
C GLU A 45 2.06 9.50 -8.71
N GLU A 46 2.12 8.18 -8.62
CA GLU A 46 2.44 7.31 -9.75
C GLU A 46 1.23 6.83 -10.57
N MET A 47 0.03 6.80 -9.98
CA MET A 47 -1.15 6.32 -10.71
C MET A 47 -1.48 7.25 -11.87
N PRO A 48 -1.61 6.73 -13.11
CA PRO A 48 -1.88 7.56 -14.28
C PRO A 48 -3.35 8.00 -14.38
N PHE A 49 -4.17 7.69 -13.37
CA PHE A 49 -5.60 8.00 -13.30
C PHE A 49 -6.03 8.31 -11.87
N PRO A 50 -7.14 9.05 -11.69
CA PRO A 50 -7.66 9.36 -10.36
C PRO A 50 -8.09 8.10 -9.58
N ILE A 51 -7.67 8.01 -8.33
CA ILE A 51 -8.04 6.93 -7.42
C ILE A 51 -9.39 7.27 -6.76
N GLN A 52 -10.41 6.44 -6.99
CA GLN A 52 -11.73 6.66 -6.38
C GLN A 52 -11.90 5.89 -5.06
N ARG A 53 -11.36 4.67 -5.00
CA ARG A 53 -11.53 3.75 -3.87
C ARG A 53 -10.29 2.88 -3.75
N THR A 54 -9.93 2.54 -2.53
CA THR A 54 -8.86 1.57 -2.23
C THR A 54 -9.48 0.41 -1.48
N GLN A 55 -9.40 -0.80 -2.03
CA GLN A 55 -9.76 -2.02 -1.33
C GLN A 55 -8.54 -2.58 -0.59
N THR A 56 -8.70 -3.01 0.66
CA THR A 56 -7.66 -3.66 1.47
C THR A 56 -8.20 -4.95 2.11
N ASP A 57 -7.31 -5.79 2.64
CA ASP A 57 -7.61 -7.05 3.34
C ASP A 57 -7.99 -6.86 4.82
N ARG A 58 -8.16 -5.61 5.25
CA ARG A 58 -8.31 -5.18 6.63
C ARG A 58 -7.09 -5.39 7.54
N GLY A 59 -5.88 -5.47 6.99
CA GLY A 59 -4.64 -5.45 7.76
C GLY A 59 -4.54 -4.28 8.75
N GLY A 60 -3.99 -4.52 9.94
CA GLY A 60 -3.92 -3.52 11.01
C GLY A 60 -3.12 -2.25 10.65
N GLU A 61 -2.21 -2.34 9.68
CA GLU A 61 -1.49 -1.20 9.11
C GLU A 61 -2.36 -0.22 8.34
N PHE A 62 -3.59 -0.61 7.99
CA PHE A 62 -4.56 0.23 7.28
C PHE A 62 -5.58 0.90 8.22
N PHE A 63 -5.62 0.53 9.50
CA PHE A 63 -6.56 1.07 10.50
C PHE A 63 -5.88 1.72 11.70
N ALA A 64 -4.57 1.91 11.65
CA ALA A 64 -3.86 2.52 12.75
C ALA A 64 -4.13 4.03 12.79
N GLU A 65 -4.90 4.44 13.79
CA GLU A 65 -5.16 5.84 14.13
C GLU A 65 -4.14 6.33 15.16
N SER A 66 -3.61 7.55 14.97
CA SER A 66 -2.92 8.27 16.04
C SER A 66 -3.98 8.98 16.88
N VAL A 67 -4.28 8.45 18.05
CA VAL A 67 -5.10 9.12 19.08
C VAL A 67 -4.25 10.08 19.89
#